data_AF-A0A0K8UHI5-F1
#
_entry.id   AF-A0A0K8UHI5-F1
#
_cell.length_a   1.000
_cell.length_b   1.000
_cell.length_c   1.000
_cell.angle_alpha   90.00
_cell.angle_beta   90.00
_cell.angle_gamma   90.00
#
_symmetry.space_group_name_H-M   'P 1'
#
loop_
_entity.id
_entity.type
_entity.pdbx_description
1 polymer ?
#
loop_
_entity_poly.entity_id
_entity_poly.type
_entity_poly.pdbx_seq_one_letter_code
_entity_poly.pdbx_strand_id
1 'polypeptide(L)'
;MDDPRLMVDEEPTRRELKVFGRDVSQIPCFRNSYLYGIGGGVAVGIATFLGTSRTRLSTHVGFGTFFTSTLGYWLVCRYQWSKKRFEYQQLKEAMRKQGLYEGTDLERQLLEEA
;
A
#
# COMPACT_ATOMS: atom_id res chain seq x y z
N MET A 1 -41.57 -7.70 6.50
CA MET A 1 -41.69 -9.13 6.89
C MET A 1 -40.55 -9.89 6.24
N ASP A 2 -39.30 -9.54 6.54
CA ASP A 2 -38.57 -9.81 7.80
C ASP A 2 -38.35 -11.30 8.02
N ASP A 3 -37.12 -11.77 7.78
CA ASP A 3 -36.19 -11.92 8.91
C ASP A 3 -34.70 -11.83 8.45
N PRO A 4 -33.98 -10.76 8.82
CA PRO A 4 -32.54 -10.61 8.65
C PRO A 4 -31.82 -10.72 10.01
N ARG A 5 -31.21 -11.87 10.34
CA ARG A 5 -30.28 -11.98 11.50
C ARG A 5 -29.50 -13.30 11.59
N LEU A 6 -28.19 -13.23 11.26
CA LEU A 6 -26.99 -13.82 11.89
C LEU A 6 -25.95 -14.11 10.76
N MET A 7 -24.82 -13.44 10.65
CA MET A 7 -23.84 -13.16 11.70
C MET A 7 -23.37 -11.69 11.69
N VAL A 8 -23.59 -11.05 12.84
CA VAL A 8 -22.73 -9.98 13.34
C VAL A 8 -21.49 -10.66 13.92
N ASP A 9 -20.33 -10.36 13.35
CA ASP A 9 -19.00 -10.34 13.99
C ASP A 9 -18.07 -9.80 12.90
N GLU A 10 -17.33 -8.71 12.99
CA GLU A 10 -16.93 -7.81 14.05
C GLU A 10 -16.36 -6.61 13.25
N GLU A 11 -16.71 -5.35 13.57
CA GLU A 11 -15.90 -4.22 13.13
C GLU A 11 -14.46 -4.56 13.53
N PRO A 12 -13.50 -4.68 12.60
CA PRO A 12 -12.13 -4.94 13.00
C PRO A 12 -11.70 -3.69 13.72
N THR A 13 -11.80 -3.78 15.05
CA THR A 13 -11.23 -2.90 16.05
C THR A 13 -9.92 -2.42 15.44
N ARG A 14 -9.73 -1.09 15.35
CA ARG A 14 -8.46 -0.46 14.93
C ARG A 14 -7.40 -0.78 15.98
N ARG A 15 -7.08 -2.06 16.14
CA ARG A 15 -5.98 -2.55 16.95
C ARG A 15 -4.77 -2.09 16.18
N GLU A 16 -4.06 -1.15 16.78
CA GLU A 16 -2.69 -0.84 16.46
C GLU A 16 -1.90 -2.15 16.52
N LEU A 17 -1.87 -2.87 15.40
CA LEU A 17 -1.01 -4.03 15.22
C LEU A 17 0.41 -3.49 15.15
N LYS A 18 1.01 -3.31 16.33
CA LYS A 18 2.41 -2.97 16.54
C LYS A 18 3.28 -4.17 16.14
N VAL A 19 3.40 -4.38 14.85
CA VAL A 19 4.32 -5.38 14.28
C VAL A 19 5.60 -4.64 13.91
N PHE A 20 6.70 -4.92 14.61
CA PHE A 20 8.00 -4.21 14.52
C PHE A 20 8.07 -2.78 15.11
N GLY A 21 7.39 -2.51 16.23
CA GLY A 21 7.60 -1.25 16.99
C GLY A 21 7.23 0.04 16.24
N ARG A 22 6.60 -0.07 15.05
CA ARG A 22 5.94 1.01 14.32
C ARG A 22 4.52 0.58 14.02
N ASP A 23 3.59 1.52 14.04
CA ASP A 23 2.20 1.28 13.67
C ASP A 23 2.08 0.84 12.21
N VAL A 24 1.93 -0.46 12.00
CA VAL A 24 1.68 -1.05 10.68
C VAL A 24 0.23 -0.81 10.24
N SER A 25 -0.65 -0.46 11.18
CA SER A 25 -2.05 -0.09 10.91
C SER A 25 -2.20 1.23 10.11
N GLN A 26 -1.19 2.10 10.12
CA GLN A 26 -1.14 3.35 9.34
C GLN A 26 -0.49 3.18 7.97
N ILE A 27 0.08 2.00 7.65
CA ILE A 27 0.89 1.80 6.45
C ILE A 27 0.04 1.09 5.38
N PRO A 28 -0.41 1.79 4.32
CA PRO A 28 -1.26 1.19 3.28
C PRO A 28 -0.58 0.05 2.51
N CYS A 29 0.75 -0.07 2.59
CA CYS A 29 1.49 -1.17 1.97
C CYS A 29 1.10 -2.55 2.51
N PHE A 30 0.90 -2.74 3.82
CA PHE A 30 0.64 -4.09 4.37
C PHE A 30 -0.72 -4.63 3.93
N ARG A 31 -1.76 -3.79 4.08
CA ARG A 31 -3.13 -4.12 3.72
C ARG A 31 -3.25 -4.44 2.23
N ASN A 32 -2.69 -3.60 1.37
CA ASN A 32 -2.76 -3.80 -0.07
C ASN A 32 -1.97 -5.05 -0.48
N SER A 33 -0.75 -5.25 0.05
CA SER A 33 0.06 -6.46 -0.23
C SER A 33 -0.72 -7.74 0.08
N TYR A 34 -1.38 -7.78 1.23
CA TYR A 34 -2.10 -8.96 1.70
C TYR A 34 -3.39 -9.19 0.90
N LEU A 35 -4.15 -8.12 0.58
CA LEU A 35 -5.35 -8.22 -0.25
C LEU A 35 -5.03 -8.71 -1.68
N TYR A 36 -3.99 -8.15 -2.31
CA TYR A 36 -3.53 -8.61 -3.61
C TYR A 36 -2.89 -10.00 -3.54
N GLY A 37 -2.22 -10.32 -2.44
CA GLY A 37 -1.66 -11.65 -2.17
C GLY A 37 -2.74 -12.71 -2.10
N ILE A 38 -3.76 -12.54 -1.25
CA ILE A 38 -4.88 -13.49 -1.13
C ILE A 38 -5.64 -13.56 -2.46
N GLY A 39 -6.06 -12.42 -3.00
CA GLY A 39 -6.84 -12.38 -4.24
C GLY A 39 -6.10 -13.04 -5.40
N GLY A 40 -4.81 -12.73 -5.57
CA GLY A 40 -3.95 -13.33 -6.59
C GLY A 40 -3.70 -14.82 -6.34
N GLY A 41 -3.38 -15.20 -5.10
CA GLY A 41 -3.10 -16.60 -4.74
C GLY A 41 -4.32 -17.51 -4.91
N VAL A 42 -5.51 -17.04 -4.55
CA VAL A 42 -6.77 -17.77 -4.77
C VAL A 42 -7.09 -17.85 -6.26
N ALA A 43 -6.96 -16.75 -7.01
CA ALA A 43 -7.21 -16.75 -8.46
C ALA A 43 -6.28 -17.73 -9.20
N VAL A 44 -4.98 -17.71 -8.90
CA VAL A 44 -4.01 -18.63 -9.51
C VAL A 44 -4.21 -20.07 -9.03
N GLY A 45 -4.54 -20.26 -7.75
CA GLY A 45 -4.89 -21.56 -7.20
C GLY A 45 -6.08 -22.20 -7.92
N ILE A 46 -7.16 -21.44 -8.14
CA ILE A 46 -8.32 -21.89 -8.91
C ILE A 46 -7.94 -22.17 -10.36
N ALA A 47 -7.25 -21.25 -11.04
CA ALA A 47 -6.83 -21.43 -12.43
C ALA A 47 -5.99 -22.70 -12.63
N THR A 48 -5.04 -22.95 -11.72
CA THR A 48 -4.20 -24.17 -11.77
C THR A 48 -5.02 -25.43 -11.46
N PHE A 49 -5.98 -25.36 -10.54
CA PHE A 49 -6.88 -26.48 -10.26
C PHE A 49 -7.72 -26.88 -11.48
N LEU A 50 -8.28 -25.91 -12.22
CA LEU A 50 -9.05 -26.21 -13.44
C LEU A 50 -8.18 -26.87 -14.52
N GLY A 51 -6.92 -26.45 -14.68
CA GLY A 51 -6.01 -27.03 -15.68
C GLY A 51 -5.45 -28.41 -15.32
N THR A 52 -5.09 -28.63 -14.05
CA THR A 52 -4.38 -29.85 -13.62
C THR A 52 -5.27 -30.87 -12.90
N SER A 53 -6.47 -30.48 -12.46
CA SER A 53 -7.41 -31.28 -11.63
C SER A 53 -6.80 -31.85 -10.33
N ARG A 54 -5.57 -31.49 -9.98
CA ARG A 54 -4.81 -32.02 -8.85
C ARG A 54 -4.78 -31.00 -7.72
N THR A 55 -5.61 -31.24 -6.70
CA THR A 55 -5.77 -30.37 -5.52
C THR A 55 -4.45 -30.09 -4.80
N ARG A 56 -3.62 -31.11 -4.55
CA ARG A 56 -2.32 -30.93 -3.87
C ARG A 56 -1.40 -29.94 -4.59
N LEU A 57 -1.33 -30.03 -5.92
CA LEU A 57 -0.45 -29.16 -6.71
C LEU A 57 -0.99 -27.73 -6.73
N SER A 58 -2.30 -27.56 -6.91
CA SER A 58 -2.96 -26.25 -6.85
C SER A 58 -2.72 -25.55 -5.50
N THR A 59 -2.81 -26.26 -4.38
CA THR A 59 -2.56 -25.67 -3.05
C THR A 59 -1.13 -25.17 -2.91
N HIS A 60 -0.12 -25.98 -3.28
CA HIS A 60 1.28 -25.56 -3.20
C HIS A 60 1.57 -24.34 -4.09
N VAL A 61 1.00 -24.29 -5.29
CA VAL A 61 1.16 -23.15 -6.20
C VAL A 61 0.40 -21.91 -5.68
N GLY A 62 -0.79 -22.08 -5.13
CA GLY A 62 -1.57 -21.01 -4.51
C GLY A 62 -0.85 -20.38 -3.32
N PHE A 63 -0.26 -21.18 -2.43
CA PHE A 63 0.58 -20.67 -1.34
C PHE A 63 1.85 -20.01 -1.87
N GLY A 64 2.55 -20.64 -2.82
CA GLY A 64 3.76 -20.08 -3.41
C GLY A 64 3.52 -18.70 -4.04
N THR A 65 2.43 -18.56 -4.77
CA THR A 65 2.02 -17.28 -5.39
C THR A 65 1.61 -16.26 -4.33
N PHE A 66 0.84 -16.67 -3.32
CA PHE A 66 0.48 -15.80 -2.18
C PHE A 66 1.73 -15.20 -1.51
N PHE A 67 2.71 -16.03 -1.12
CA PHE A 67 3.93 -15.57 -0.47
C PHE A 67 4.76 -14.67 -1.38
N THR A 68 4.92 -15.06 -2.65
CA THR A 68 5.72 -14.30 -3.62
C THR A 68 5.09 -12.94 -3.90
N SER A 69 3.77 -12.87 -4.12
CA SER A 69 3.07 -11.61 -4.34
C SER A 69 3.09 -10.72 -3.10
N THR A 70 2.88 -11.28 -1.92
CA THR A 70 2.89 -10.52 -0.65
C THR A 70 4.28 -9.95 -0.38
N LEU A 71 5.33 -10.77 -0.42
CA LEU A 71 6.71 -10.33 -0.17
C LEU A 71 7.22 -9.39 -1.27
N GLY A 72 6.93 -9.70 -2.53
CA GLY A 72 7.34 -8.87 -3.67
C GLY A 72 6.72 -7.47 -3.59
N TYR A 73 5.41 -7.39 -3.39
CA TYR A 73 4.73 -6.10 -3.24
C TYR A 73 5.21 -5.35 -2.00
N TRP A 74 5.39 -6.05 -0.88
CA TRP A 74 5.88 -5.45 0.37
C TRP A 74 7.24 -4.79 0.19
N LEU A 75 8.22 -5.49 -0.38
CA LEU A 75 9.57 -4.97 -0.59
C LEU A 75 9.57 -3.76 -1.53
N VAL A 76 8.84 -3.84 -2.65
CA VAL A 76 8.72 -2.73 -3.60
C VAL A 76 8.04 -1.51 -2.97
N CYS A 77 6.94 -1.73 -2.25
CA CYS A 77 6.19 -0.66 -1.60
C CYS A 77 7.03 0.01 -0.51
N ARG A 78 7.81 -0.76 0.26
CA ARG A 78 8.71 -0.23 1.29
C ARG A 78 9.84 0.61 0.71
N TYR A 79 10.41 0.18 -0.42
CA TYR A 79 11.44 0.91 -1.13
C TYR A 79 10.91 2.24 -1.69
N GLN A 80 9.78 2.19 -2.39
CA GLN A 80 9.08 3.36 -2.93
C GLN A 80 8.70 4.35 -1.82
N TRP A 81 8.22 3.86 -0.69
CA TRP A 81 7.91 4.69 0.47
C TRP A 81 9.13 5.43 1.00
N SER A 82 10.27 4.74 1.09
CA SER A 82 11.52 5.36 1.54
C SER A 82 11.98 6.47 0.59
N LYS A 83 11.92 6.23 -0.73
CA LYS A 83 12.27 7.25 -1.74
C LYS A 83 11.32 8.44 -1.71
N LYS A 84 10.01 8.20 -1.77
CA LYS A 84 8.99 9.24 -1.74
C LYS A 84 9.13 10.10 -0.50
N ARG A 85 9.41 9.51 0.66
CA ARG A 85 9.57 10.28 1.90
C ARG A 85 10.68 11.33 1.77
N PHE A 86 11.79 10.98 1.14
CA PHE A 86 12.91 11.88 0.90
C PHE A 86 12.54 12.99 -0.10
N GLU A 87 11.92 12.64 -1.23
CA GLU A 87 11.44 13.57 -2.24
C GLU A 87 10.43 14.58 -1.67
N TYR A 88 9.49 14.11 -0.85
CA TYR A 88 8.50 14.98 -0.18
C TYR A 88 9.14 15.97 0.79
N GLN A 89 10.25 15.63 1.45
CA GLN A 89 10.96 16.60 2.29
C GLN A 89 11.58 17.70 1.43
N GLN A 90 12.29 17.32 0.36
CA GLN A 90 12.90 18.29 -0.56
C GLN A 90 11.85 19.19 -1.23
N LEU A 91 10.75 18.60 -1.70
CA LEU A 91 9.67 19.35 -2.32
C LEU A 91 9.01 20.32 -1.32
N LYS A 92 8.83 19.90 -0.06
CA LYS A 92 8.27 20.77 0.98
C LYS A 92 9.20 21.94 1.30
N GLU A 93 10.51 21.73 1.30
CA GLU A 93 11.50 22.81 1.46
C GLU A 93 11.48 23.77 0.28
N ALA A 94 11.39 23.27 -0.95
CA ALA A 94 11.27 24.08 -2.16
C ALA A 94 9.97 24.92 -2.14
N MET A 95 8.82 24.29 -1.84
CA MET A 95 7.53 24.99 -1.72
C MET A 95 7.55 26.04 -0.61
N ARG A 96 8.20 25.77 0.54
CA ARG A 96 8.34 26.74 1.62
C ARG A 96 9.18 27.95 1.20
N LYS A 97 10.25 27.74 0.43
CA LYS A 97 11.07 28.84 -0.11
C LYS A 97 10.25 29.67 -1.09
N GLN A 98 9.57 29.03 -2.05
CA GLN A 98 8.73 29.73 -3.02
C GLN A 98 7.62 30.56 -2.36
N GLY A 99 6.89 29.99 -1.39
CA GLY A 99 5.86 30.72 -0.65
C GLY A 99 6.37 31.84 0.26
N LEU A 100 7.68 31.95 0.50
CA LEU A 100 8.28 33.13 1.15
C LEU A 100 8.64 34.24 0.15
N TYR A 101 8.85 33.89 -1.13
CA TYR A 101 9.19 34.84 -2.18
C TYR A 101 7.96 35.43 -2.88
N GLU A 102 6.87 34.65 -3.02
CA GLU A 102 5.58 35.13 -3.55
C GLU A 102 5.12 36.37 -2.77
N GLY A 103 5.14 37.54 -3.44
CA GLY A 103 4.70 38.83 -2.88
C GLY A 103 5.77 39.71 -2.22
N THR A 104 7.06 39.34 -2.27
CA THR A 104 8.17 40.23 -1.87
C THR A 104 8.72 41.03 -3.05
N ASP A 105 9.29 42.23 -2.80
CA ASP A 105 9.87 43.10 -3.84
C ASP A 105 10.95 42.42 -4.71
N LEU A 106 11.50 41.29 -4.25
CA LEU A 106 12.44 40.45 -4.99
C LEU A 106 11.82 39.85 -6.27
N GLU A 107 10.53 39.51 -6.26
CA GLU A 107 9.83 38.97 -7.43
C GLU A 107 9.68 40.05 -8.52
N ARG A 108 9.48 41.31 -8.11
CA ARG A 108 9.40 42.47 -9.01
C ARG A 108 10.76 42.75 -9.67
N GLN A 109 11.84 42.67 -8.90
CA GLN A 109 13.20 42.86 -9.42
C GLN A 109 13.58 41.77 -10.45
N LEU A 110 13.20 40.51 -10.22
CA LEU A 110 13.44 39.42 -11.17
C LEU A 110 12.61 39.54 -12.46
N LEU A 111 11.42 40.16 -12.39
CA LEU A 111 10.59 40.45 -13.57
C LEU A 111 11.06 41.69 -14.35
N GLU A 112 11.70 42.65 -13.69
CA GLU A 112 12.25 43.86 -14.34
C GLU A 112 13.60 43.61 -15.03
N GLU A 113 14.39 42.63 -14.55
CA GLU A 113 15.67 42.23 -15.18
C GLU A 113 15.53 41.14 -16.27
N ALA A 114 14.33 40.58 -16.47
CA ALA A 114 14.03 39.55 -17.48
C ALA A 114 13.37 40.12 -18.74
#